data_AF-A0A2I0NU58-F1
#
_entry.id   AF-A0A2I0NU58-F1
#
_cell.length_a   1.000
_cell.length_b   1.000
_cell.length_c   1.000
_cell.angle_alpha   90.00
_cell.angle_beta   90.00
_cell.angle_gamma   90.00
#
_symmetry.space_group_name_H-M   'P 1'
#
loop_
_entity.id
_entity.type
_entity.pdbx_description
1 polymer ?
#
loop_
_entity_poly.entity_id
_entity_poly.type
_entity_poly.pdbx_seq_one_letter_code
_entity_poly.pdbx_strand_id
1 'polypeptide(L)'
;MFKFEKEQTVHNFNGTMIGGQPGEYPTVLGASIFYNKHEVVLDDHTGKIDKLKAEALWNRCRELSDITGIPHFIQIIAEYGEAFESYIDWFCGIDDKTAFLMDSSVPAALAHACDYVTQAGIADR
;
A
#
# COMPACT_ATOMS: atom_id res chain seq x y z
N MET A 1 11.37 26.11 -13.49
CA MET A 1 10.53 24.98 -13.08
C MET A 1 10.66 23.92 -14.15
N PHE A 2 11.01 22.69 -13.78
CA PHE A 2 11.15 21.59 -14.74
C PHE A 2 9.77 21.30 -15.36
N LYS A 3 9.71 21.04 -16.67
CA LYS A 3 8.47 20.73 -17.39
C LYS A 3 8.78 19.69 -18.46
N PHE A 4 7.99 18.63 -18.50
CA PHE A 4 8.09 17.63 -19.55
C PHE A 4 7.43 18.15 -20.84
N GLU A 5 8.08 17.93 -21.98
CA GLU A 5 7.49 18.22 -23.30
C GLU A 5 6.34 17.27 -23.62
N LYS A 6 6.49 15.99 -23.23
CA LYS A 6 5.45 14.98 -23.39
C LYS A 6 4.30 15.26 -22.42
N GLU A 7 3.06 15.14 -22.92
CA GLU A 7 1.85 15.16 -22.09
C GLU A 7 1.94 14.07 -21.01
N GLN A 8 1.69 14.47 -19.77
CA GLN A 8 1.71 13.57 -18.61
C GLN A 8 0.29 13.05 -18.36
N THR A 9 0.17 11.78 -18.00
CA THR A 9 -1.09 11.21 -17.56
C THR A 9 -1.26 11.44 -16.06
N VAL A 10 -2.50 11.58 -15.63
CA VAL A 10 -2.87 11.63 -14.22
C VAL A 10 -3.86 10.50 -13.95
N HIS A 11 -3.56 9.70 -12.93
CA HIS A 11 -4.42 8.61 -12.47
C HIS A 11 -4.99 8.96 -11.10
N ASN A 12 -6.25 8.60 -10.85
CA ASN A 12 -6.93 8.82 -9.59
C ASN A 12 -7.14 7.48 -8.89
N PHE A 13 -6.47 7.30 -7.75
CA PHE A 13 -6.63 6.15 -6.86
C PHE A 13 -7.38 6.60 -5.61
N ASN A 14 -8.71 6.45 -5.62
CA ASN A 14 -9.60 6.82 -4.51
C ASN A 14 -9.37 8.23 -3.92
N GLY A 15 -9.10 9.21 -4.78
CA GLY A 15 -8.83 10.59 -4.42
C GLY A 15 -7.35 10.97 -4.37
N THR A 16 -6.44 9.98 -4.46
CA THR A 16 -5.00 10.23 -4.58
C THR A 16 -4.60 10.32 -6.05
N MET A 17 -4.17 11.51 -6.46
CA MET A 17 -3.74 11.77 -7.83
C MET A 17 -2.25 11.44 -8.00
N ILE A 18 -1.92 10.61 -9.00
CA ILE A 18 -0.53 10.29 -9.36
C ILE A 18 -0.27 10.67 -10.80
N GLY A 19 0.83 11.39 -11.03
CA GLY A 19 1.30 11.83 -12.34
C GLY A 19 1.23 13.34 -12.49
N GLY A 20 1.03 13.80 -13.73
CA GLY A 20 0.98 15.23 -14.05
C GLY A 20 2.36 15.90 -14.17
N GLN A 21 2.35 17.20 -14.41
CA GLN A 21 3.57 18.01 -14.50
C GLN A 21 4.18 18.26 -13.11
N PRO A 22 5.50 18.52 -13.02
CA PRO A 22 6.13 18.89 -11.76
C PRO A 22 5.44 20.10 -11.11
N GLY A 23 4.92 19.91 -9.90
CA GLY A 23 4.18 20.93 -9.14
C GLY A 23 2.66 20.92 -9.35
N GLU A 24 2.12 20.04 -10.18
CA GLU A 24 0.66 19.89 -10.38
C GLU A 24 0.00 19.15 -9.22
N TYR A 25 0.60 18.04 -8.78
CA TYR A 25 0.19 17.27 -7.61
C TYR A 25 1.37 17.04 -6.68
N PRO A 26 1.14 16.90 -5.35
CA PRO A 26 2.20 16.52 -4.42
C PRO A 26 2.74 15.13 -4.76
N THR A 27 3.99 14.88 -4.38
CA THR A 27 4.57 13.54 -4.43
C THR A 27 3.72 12.57 -3.60
N VAL A 28 3.48 11.37 -4.12
CA VAL A 28 2.85 10.29 -3.35
C VAL A 28 3.95 9.39 -2.77
N LEU A 29 3.85 9.06 -1.48
CA LEU A 29 4.80 8.18 -0.80
C LEU A 29 4.28 6.73 -0.72
N GLY A 30 5.17 5.74 -0.82
CA GLY A 30 4.87 4.34 -0.51
C GLY A 30 5.41 3.98 0.87
N ALA A 31 4.52 3.69 1.81
CA ALA A 31 4.87 3.29 3.18
C ALA A 31 4.94 1.75 3.27
N SER A 32 6.15 1.20 3.16
CA SER A 32 6.38 -0.24 3.23
C SER A 32 6.07 -0.82 4.61
N ILE A 33 5.36 -1.95 4.64
CA ILE A 33 5.07 -2.73 5.85
C ILE A 33 5.26 -4.23 5.56
N PHE A 34 5.43 -5.02 6.61
CA PHE A 34 5.62 -6.48 6.56
C PHE A 34 6.81 -7.01 5.75
N TYR A 35 7.77 -6.16 5.39
CA TYR A 35 9.04 -6.59 4.78
C TYR A 35 9.80 -7.57 5.67
N ASN A 36 10.74 -8.31 5.07
CA ASN A 36 11.53 -9.33 5.78
C ASN A 36 12.18 -8.77 7.07
N LYS A 37 11.99 -9.47 8.19
CA LYS A 37 12.44 -9.09 9.54
C LYS A 37 11.79 -7.84 10.12
N HIS A 38 10.70 -7.34 9.54
CA HIS A 38 9.94 -6.28 10.18
C HIS A 38 9.37 -6.78 11.50
N GLU A 39 9.69 -6.10 12.60
CA GLU A 39 9.35 -6.49 13.98
C GLU A 39 7.85 -6.62 14.29
N VAL A 40 6.99 -6.12 13.40
CA VAL A 40 5.54 -6.27 13.52
C VAL A 40 5.06 -7.64 13.01
N VAL A 41 5.87 -8.36 12.23
CA VAL A 41 5.54 -9.69 11.72
C VAL A 41 5.95 -10.74 12.75
N LEU A 42 4.97 -11.52 13.22
CA LEU A 42 5.13 -12.61 14.17
C LEU A 42 5.30 -13.96 13.48
N ASP A 43 4.72 -14.12 12.29
CA ASP A 43 4.87 -15.27 11.39
C ASP A 43 4.66 -14.78 9.95
N ASP A 44 5.69 -14.91 9.13
CA ASP A 44 5.72 -14.42 7.75
C ASP A 44 5.05 -15.37 6.75
N HIS A 45 4.85 -16.64 7.10
CA HIS A 45 4.18 -17.61 6.25
C HIS A 45 2.66 -17.47 6.35
N THR A 46 2.14 -17.34 7.57
CA THR A 46 0.70 -17.19 7.84
C THR A 46 0.23 -15.74 7.85
N GLY A 47 1.17 -14.79 7.83
CA GLY A 47 0.87 -13.37 7.94
C GLY A 47 0.35 -12.95 9.32
N LYS A 48 0.83 -13.60 10.39
CA LYS A 48 0.49 -13.19 11.75
C LYS A 48 1.27 -11.94 12.13
N ILE A 49 0.57 -10.90 12.59
CA ILE A 49 1.17 -9.61 12.96
C ILE A 49 0.84 -9.17 14.38
N ASP A 50 1.69 -8.32 14.94
CA ASP A 50 1.36 -7.46 16.07
C ASP A 50 0.51 -6.29 15.56
N LYS A 51 -0.82 -6.47 15.62
CA LYS A 51 -1.79 -5.50 15.09
C LYS A 51 -1.65 -4.11 15.72
N LEU A 52 -1.37 -4.04 17.02
CA LEU A 52 -1.23 -2.74 17.72
C LEU A 52 -0.03 -1.96 17.19
N LYS A 53 1.11 -2.64 16.98
CA LYS A 53 2.28 -1.98 16.39
C LYS A 53 2.07 -1.59 14.93
N ALA A 54 1.46 -2.46 14.15
CA ALA A 54 1.16 -2.19 12.74
C ALA A 54 0.20 -1.01 12.58
N GLU A 55 -0.86 -0.94 13.40
CA GLU A 55 -1.81 0.18 13.42
C GLU A 55 -1.15 1.48 13.89
N ALA A 56 -0.24 1.42 14.88
CA ALA A 56 0.51 2.59 15.32
C ALA A 56 1.39 3.18 14.20
N LEU A 57 2.04 2.32 13.39
CA LEU A 57 2.81 2.75 12.22
C LEU A 57 1.89 3.38 11.17
N TRP A 58 0.74 2.76 10.86
CA TRP A 58 -0.21 3.30 9.88
C TRP A 58 -0.77 4.65 10.31
N ASN A 59 -1.19 4.77 11.57
CA ASN A 59 -1.68 6.02 12.13
C ASN A 59 -0.62 7.13 12.10
N ARG A 60 0.66 6.78 12.29
CA ARG A 60 1.75 7.74 12.15
C ARG A 60 1.91 8.23 10.70
N CYS A 61 1.75 7.35 9.71
CA CYS A 61 1.73 7.77 8.30
C CYS A 61 0.58 8.75 8.01
N ARG A 62 -0.62 8.46 8.52
CA ARG A 62 -1.79 9.33 8.37
C ARG A 62 -1.58 10.70 9.00
N GLU A 63 -1.09 10.75 10.23
CA GLU A 63 -0.78 12.00 10.92
C GLU A 63 0.25 12.84 10.13
N LEU A 64 1.30 12.20 9.60
CA LEU A 64 2.31 12.88 8.79
C LEU A 64 1.73 13.43 7.48
N SER A 65 0.82 12.71 6.84
CA SER A 65 0.13 13.21 5.65
C SER A 65 -0.79 14.38 5.96
N ASP A 66 -1.52 14.35 7.08
CA ASP A 66 -2.37 15.46 7.51
C ASP A 66 -1.54 16.74 7.76
N ILE A 67 -0.35 16.60 8.34
CA ILE A 67 0.54 17.73 8.65
C ILE A 67 1.20 18.29 7.38
N THR A 68 1.62 17.42 6.45
CA THR A 68 2.47 17.81 5.31
C THR A 68 1.68 18.04 4.02
N GLY A 69 0.46 17.53 3.93
CA GLY A 69 -0.31 17.46 2.68
C GLY A 69 0.24 16.46 1.66
N ILE A 70 1.23 15.64 2.03
CA ILE A 70 1.83 14.63 1.16
C ILE A 70 1.01 13.35 1.26
N PRO A 71 0.29 12.91 0.21
CA PRO A 71 -0.46 11.66 0.23
C PRO A 71 0.46 10.44 0.27
N HIS A 72 -0.07 9.31 0.70
CA HIS A 72 0.67 8.06 0.80
C HIS A 72 -0.22 6.86 0.51
N PHE A 73 0.41 5.77 0.09
CA PHE A 73 -0.15 4.43 0.04
C PHE A 73 0.58 3.53 1.02
N ILE A 74 -0.06 2.43 1.41
CA ILE A 74 0.66 1.34 2.06
C ILE A 74 1.25 0.42 0.99
N GLN A 75 2.47 -0.05 1.20
CA GLN A 75 3.07 -1.09 0.38
C GLN A 75 3.16 -2.36 1.23
N ILE A 76 2.27 -3.30 0.95
CA ILE A 76 2.14 -4.58 1.65
C ILE A 76 3.10 -5.56 0.99
N ILE A 77 4.12 -5.99 1.76
CA ILE A 77 5.14 -6.92 1.28
C ILE A 77 4.90 -8.30 1.90
N ALA A 78 4.84 -9.34 1.06
CA ALA A 78 4.74 -10.72 1.51
C ALA A 78 5.41 -11.68 0.52
N GLU A 79 5.75 -12.88 0.96
CA GLU A 79 6.34 -13.93 0.11
C GLU A 79 5.47 -15.19 0.02
N TYR A 80 4.30 -15.17 0.68
CA TYR A 80 3.36 -16.29 0.75
C TYR A 80 1.94 -15.79 0.49
N GLY A 81 1.14 -16.59 -0.23
CA GLY A 81 -0.24 -16.25 -0.54
C GLY A 81 -1.10 -16.05 0.72
N GLU A 82 -1.00 -16.96 1.69
CA GLU A 82 -1.72 -16.86 2.98
C GLU A 82 -1.37 -15.59 3.74
N ALA A 83 -0.09 -15.19 3.74
CA ALA A 83 0.34 -13.94 4.36
C ALA A 83 -0.26 -12.72 3.66
N PHE A 84 -0.33 -12.72 2.32
CA PHE A 84 -1.01 -11.65 1.57
C PHE A 84 -2.47 -11.52 1.96
N GLU A 85 -3.23 -12.62 2.01
CA GLU A 85 -4.63 -12.60 2.42
C GLU A 85 -4.78 -11.95 3.80
N SER A 86 -4.01 -12.45 4.79
CA SER A 86 -4.03 -11.94 6.16
C SER A 86 -3.71 -10.44 6.25
N TYR A 87 -2.66 -9.99 5.57
CA TYR A 87 -2.22 -8.60 5.59
C TYR A 87 -3.20 -7.66 4.90
N ILE A 88 -3.75 -8.06 3.74
CA ILE A 88 -4.72 -7.29 2.97
C ILE A 88 -6.04 -7.19 3.74
N ASP A 89 -6.53 -8.29 4.33
CA ASP A 89 -7.72 -8.30 5.17
C ASP A 89 -7.55 -7.37 6.37
N TRP A 90 -6.41 -7.44 7.05
CA TRP A 90 -6.12 -6.53 8.16
C TRP A 90 -6.15 -5.07 7.70
N PHE A 91 -5.45 -4.74 6.61
CA PHE A 91 -5.38 -3.36 6.13
C PHE A 91 -6.76 -2.85 5.71
N CYS A 92 -7.53 -3.65 4.97
CA CYS A 92 -8.89 -3.30 4.55
C CYS A 92 -9.85 -3.16 5.74
N GLY A 93 -9.59 -3.86 6.85
CA GLY A 93 -10.36 -3.74 8.08
C GLY A 93 -10.12 -2.43 8.85
N ILE A 94 -8.98 -1.77 8.66
CA ILE A 94 -8.63 -0.53 9.37
C ILE A 94 -8.64 0.73 8.48
N ASP A 95 -8.56 0.55 7.17
CA ASP A 95 -8.64 1.60 6.15
C ASP A 95 -9.43 1.07 4.95
N ASP A 96 -10.51 1.75 4.59
CA ASP A 96 -11.42 1.36 3.51
C ASP A 96 -11.24 2.17 2.22
N LYS A 97 -10.28 3.10 2.17
CA LYS A 97 -10.14 4.06 1.07
C LYS A 97 -8.77 4.05 0.44
N THR A 98 -7.72 4.01 1.26
CA THR A 98 -6.35 4.21 0.80
C THR A 98 -5.91 3.06 -0.09
N ALA A 99 -5.42 3.37 -1.28
CA ALA A 99 -4.85 2.39 -2.20
C ALA A 99 -3.64 1.68 -1.56
N PHE A 100 -3.38 0.45 -2.01
CA PHE A 100 -2.25 -0.34 -1.53
C PHE A 100 -1.47 -0.95 -2.68
N LEU A 101 -0.16 -1.09 -2.48
CA LEU A 101 0.71 -1.84 -3.37
C LEU A 101 0.83 -3.26 -2.83
N MET A 102 0.67 -4.25 -3.69
CA MET A 102 1.03 -5.64 -3.42
C MET A 102 2.44 -5.86 -3.94
N ASP A 103 3.38 -6.21 -3.06
CA ASP A 103 4.79 -6.36 -3.42
C ASP A 103 5.37 -7.68 -2.91
N SER A 104 6.05 -8.41 -3.79
CA SER A 104 6.65 -9.70 -3.49
C SER A 104 7.79 -9.97 -4.46
N SER A 105 8.87 -10.56 -3.95
CA SER A 105 9.94 -11.09 -4.80
C SER A 105 9.60 -12.48 -5.35
N VAL A 106 8.53 -13.13 -4.85
CA VAL A 106 8.03 -14.43 -5.27
C VAL A 106 6.83 -14.27 -6.21
N PRO A 107 6.98 -14.52 -7.53
CA PRO A 107 5.90 -14.30 -8.51
C PRO A 107 4.61 -15.08 -8.23
N ALA A 108 4.72 -16.27 -7.65
CA ALA A 108 3.56 -17.08 -7.29
C ALA A 108 2.73 -16.45 -6.16
N ALA A 109 3.38 -15.81 -5.18
CA ALA A 109 2.69 -15.12 -4.10
C ALA A 109 1.97 -13.86 -4.62
N LEU A 110 2.62 -13.11 -5.52
CA LEU A 110 1.99 -11.95 -6.14
C LEU A 110 0.80 -12.33 -7.04
N ALA A 111 0.91 -13.41 -7.83
CA ALA A 111 -0.19 -13.91 -8.63
C ALA A 111 -1.39 -14.33 -7.76
N HIS A 112 -1.12 -15.01 -6.64
CA HIS A 112 -2.13 -15.37 -5.65
C HIS A 112 -2.82 -14.13 -5.07
N ALA A 113 -2.05 -13.09 -4.71
CA ALA A 113 -2.60 -11.84 -4.19
C ALA A 113 -3.55 -11.17 -5.19
N CYS A 114 -3.18 -11.13 -6.48
CA CYS A 114 -4.04 -10.61 -7.56
C CYS A 114 -5.37 -11.37 -7.67
N ASP A 115 -5.33 -12.70 -7.62
CA ASP A 115 -6.55 -13.52 -7.65
C ASP A 115 -7.42 -13.24 -6.42
N TYR A 116 -6.80 -13.16 -5.24
CA TYR A 116 -7.48 -12.90 -3.98
C TYR A 116 -8.18 -11.53 -3.96
N VAL A 117 -7.50 -10.43 -4.31
CA VAL A 117 -8.12 -9.08 -4.31
C VAL A 117 -9.27 -8.98 -5.32
N THR A 118 -9.18 -9.74 -6.42
CA THR A 118 -10.26 -9.84 -7.41
C THR A 118 -11.48 -10.54 -6.82
N GLN A 119 -11.28 -11.68 -6.16
CA GLN A 119 -12.35 -12.44 -5.52
C GLN A 119 -12.98 -11.69 -4.34
N ALA A 120 -12.17 -10.97 -3.56
CA ALA A 120 -12.62 -10.14 -2.45
C ALA A 120 -13.31 -8.83 -2.91
N GLY A 121 -13.28 -8.50 -4.21
CA GLY A 121 -13.92 -7.31 -4.76
C GLY A 121 -13.21 -5.99 -4.42
N ILE A 122 -11.91 -6.05 -4.18
CA ILE A 122 -11.07 -4.90 -3.79
C ILE A 122 -9.95 -4.61 -4.80
N ALA A 123 -9.95 -5.25 -5.97
CA ALA A 123 -8.92 -5.07 -7.00
C ALA A 123 -8.88 -3.66 -7.62
N ASP A 124 -9.97 -2.89 -7.53
CA ASP A 124 -10.04 -1.51 -8.04
C ASP A 124 -9.44 -0.46 -7.06
N ARG A 125 -8.91 -0.93 -5.92
CA ARG A 125 -8.32 -0.10 -4.86
C ARG A 125 -6.80 -0.06 -4.98
#